data_AF-A0A7C3UM43-F1
#
_entry.id   AF-A0A7C3UM43-F1
#
_cell.length_a   1.000
_cell.length_b   1.000
_cell.length_c   1.000
_cell.angle_alpha   90.00
_cell.angle_beta   90.00
_cell.angle_gamma   90.00
#
_symmetry.space_group_name_H-M   'P 1'
#
loop_
_entity.id
_entity.type
_entity.pdbx_description
1 polymer ?
#
loop_
_entity_poly.entity_id
_entity_poly.type
_entity_poly.pdbx_seq_one_letter_code
_entity_poly.pdbx_strand_id
1 'polypeptide(L)'
;TFLAVLTGTLLQAVIGGLTGAVLRLFAGGAHSNSPWRCALVGAVVLSAFGRLAIYLATVAAAILPYFMCLSTLAVLVVVWFLAPVDSPAKPITNLRKRRNLRALALGCVATMGIVEAILAYGHGQLASSLAFVMGMCLLWQGFSLTRLGHRVLGKLDGVLSLKKKEVS
;
A
#
# COMPACT_ATOMS: atom_id res chain seq x y z
N THR A 1 -11.03 -8.74 4.81
CA THR A 1 -10.59 -10.10 5.16
C THR A 1 -11.51 -11.17 4.62
N PHE A 2 -12.84 -11.09 4.82
CA PHE A 2 -13.81 -12.04 4.25
C PHE A 2 -13.69 -12.21 2.72
N LEU A 3 -13.62 -11.11 1.96
CA LEU A 3 -13.41 -11.16 0.50
C LEU A 3 -12.12 -11.90 0.10
N ALA A 4 -11.02 -11.67 0.83
CA ALA A 4 -9.75 -12.33 0.56
C ALA A 4 -9.78 -13.84 0.85
N VAL A 5 -10.61 -14.27 1.81
CA VAL A 5 -10.88 -15.70 2.06
C VAL A 5 -11.63 -16.29 0.87
N LEU A 6 -12.69 -15.63 0.41
CA LEU A 6 -13.48 -16.09 -0.74
C LEU A 6 -12.66 -16.18 -2.03
N THR A 7 -11.71 -15.27 -2.24
CA THR A 7 -10.86 -15.25 -3.44
C THR A 7 -9.62 -16.12 -3.33
N GLY A 8 -9.37 -16.78 -2.19
CA GLY A 8 -8.16 -17.57 -1.95
C GLY A 8 -6.89 -16.72 -1.90
N THR A 9 -6.99 -15.44 -1.54
CA THR A 9 -5.89 -14.47 -1.52
C THR A 9 -5.57 -13.98 -0.11
N LEU A 10 -5.94 -14.74 0.93
CA LEU A 10 -5.85 -14.30 2.33
C LEU A 10 -4.43 -13.90 2.70
N LEU A 11 -3.44 -14.75 2.39
CA LEU A 11 -2.05 -14.49 2.73
C LEU A 11 -1.52 -13.24 1.99
N GLN A 12 -1.82 -13.10 0.70
CA GLN A 12 -1.45 -11.92 -0.09
C GLN A 12 -2.08 -10.64 0.49
N ALA A 13 -3.34 -10.70 0.90
CA ALA A 13 -4.04 -9.57 1.49
C ALA A 13 -3.47 -9.19 2.87
N VAL A 14 -3.09 -10.16 3.69
CA VAL A 14 -2.43 -9.90 4.99
C VAL A 14 -1.06 -9.27 4.77
N ILE A 15 -0.22 -9.86 3.93
CA ILE A 15 1.12 -9.34 3.65
C ILE A 15 1.04 -7.94 3.02
N GLY A 16 0.22 -7.75 1.99
CA GLY A 16 0.02 -6.45 1.37
C GLY A 16 -0.56 -5.40 2.33
N GLY A 17 -1.49 -5.80 3.20
CA GLY A 17 -2.06 -4.95 4.24
C GLY A 17 -1.03 -4.50 5.26
N LEU A 18 -0.16 -5.43 5.72
CA LEU A 18 0.95 -5.13 6.63
C LEU A 18 1.96 -4.19 5.97
N THR A 19 2.33 -4.43 4.70
CA THR A 19 3.20 -3.53 3.93
C THR A 19 2.68 -2.10 3.91
N GLY A 20 1.40 -1.93 3.56
CA GLY A 20 0.77 -0.60 3.55
C GLY A 20 0.64 0.02 4.94
N ALA A 21 0.33 -0.77 5.97
CA ALA A 21 0.14 -0.29 7.34
C ALA A 21 1.45 0.20 7.97
N VAL A 22 2.53 -0.57 7.83
CA VAL A 22 3.84 -0.23 8.41
C VAL A 22 4.40 1.03 7.76
N LEU A 23 4.36 1.14 6.42
CA LEU A 23 4.84 2.35 5.75
C LEU A 23 3.96 3.58 6.10
N ARG A 24 2.63 3.40 6.21
CA ARG A 24 1.72 4.49 6.61
C ARG A 24 2.00 5.00 8.03
N LEU A 25 2.48 4.17 8.95
CA LEU A 25 2.83 4.57 10.31
C LEU A 25 3.90 5.69 10.32
N PHE A 26 4.86 5.63 9.40
CA PHE A 26 5.97 6.57 9.32
C PHE A 26 5.73 7.67 8.28
N ALA A 27 5.19 7.33 7.11
CA ALA A 27 5.03 8.25 5.99
C ALA A 27 3.73 9.06 6.02
N GLY A 28 2.69 8.58 6.71
CA GLY A 28 1.34 9.15 6.65
C GLY A 28 0.60 8.81 5.35
N GLY A 29 -0.21 9.75 4.86
CA GLY A 29 -0.96 9.64 3.60
C GLY A 29 -2.48 9.75 3.76
N ALA A 30 -3.19 9.62 2.65
CA ALA A 30 -4.64 9.77 2.60
C ALA A 30 -5.37 8.78 3.52
N HIS A 31 -6.35 9.28 4.28
CA HIS A 31 -7.24 8.47 5.12
C HIS A 31 -8.70 8.90 4.91
N SER A 32 -9.63 7.94 5.02
CA SER A 32 -11.06 8.21 4.98
C SER A 32 -11.51 8.82 6.30
N ASN A 33 -12.52 9.68 6.27
CA ASN A 33 -13.14 10.17 7.52
C ASN A 33 -13.96 9.09 8.25
N SER A 34 -14.09 7.88 7.69
CA SER A 34 -14.85 6.79 8.29
C SER A 34 -14.10 5.45 8.29
N PRO A 35 -13.89 4.82 9.47
CA PRO A 35 -13.16 3.56 9.57
C PRO A 35 -13.72 2.42 8.72
N TRP A 36 -15.06 2.32 8.62
CA TRP A 36 -15.69 1.25 7.83
C TRP A 36 -15.47 1.41 6.32
N ARG A 37 -15.40 2.65 5.81
CA ARG A 37 -15.13 2.92 4.38
C ARG A 37 -13.72 2.54 4.03
N CYS A 38 -12.76 2.93 4.89
CA CYS A 38 -11.37 2.49 4.75
C CYS A 38 -11.26 0.97 4.77
N ALA A 39 -11.98 0.29 5.68
CA ALA A 39 -11.98 -1.16 5.75
C ALA A 39 -12.57 -1.81 4.48
N LEU A 40 -13.65 -1.27 3.94
CA LEU A 40 -14.27 -1.75 2.71
C LEU A 40 -13.35 -1.55 1.49
N VAL A 41 -12.83 -0.33 1.29
CA VAL A 41 -11.91 -0.02 0.19
C VAL A 41 -10.66 -0.88 0.31
N GLY A 42 -10.08 -0.99 1.50
CA GLY A 42 -8.93 -1.85 1.76
C GLY A 42 -9.20 -3.32 1.46
N ALA A 43 -10.37 -3.85 1.86
CA ALA A 43 -10.74 -5.22 1.58
C ALA A 43 -10.84 -5.50 0.07
N VAL A 44 -11.42 -4.58 -0.70
CA VAL A 44 -11.54 -4.70 -2.16
C VAL A 44 -10.16 -4.61 -2.82
N VAL A 45 -9.39 -3.56 -2.52
CA VAL A 45 -8.07 -3.31 -3.14
C VAL A 45 -7.09 -4.45 -2.83
N LEU A 46 -7.00 -4.89 -1.58
CA LEU A 46 -6.08 -5.96 -1.18
C LEU A 46 -6.47 -7.30 -1.80
N SER A 47 -7.77 -7.61 -1.93
CA SER A 47 -8.20 -8.86 -2.57
C SER A 47 -7.93 -8.84 -4.08
N ALA A 48 -8.17 -7.69 -4.73
CA ALA A 48 -7.86 -7.50 -6.15
C ALA A 48 -6.36 -7.62 -6.43
N PHE A 49 -5.52 -6.95 -5.63
CA PHE A 49 -4.05 -7.06 -5.74
C PHE A 49 -3.57 -8.47 -5.45
N GLY A 50 -4.12 -9.15 -4.45
CA GLY A 50 -3.78 -10.53 -4.17
C GLY A 50 -4.08 -11.46 -5.36
N ARG A 51 -5.23 -11.29 -6.01
CA ARG A 51 -5.58 -12.12 -7.18
C ARG A 51 -4.70 -11.81 -8.38
N LEU A 52 -4.43 -10.54 -8.63
CA LEU A 52 -3.53 -10.09 -9.69
C LEU A 52 -2.09 -10.61 -9.44
N ALA A 53 -1.63 -10.60 -8.19
CA ALA A 53 -0.30 -11.09 -7.83
C ALA A 53 -0.15 -12.59 -8.10
N ILE A 54 -1.16 -13.40 -7.74
CA ILE A 54 -1.18 -14.83 -8.04
C ILE A 54 -1.15 -15.06 -9.55
N TYR A 55 -1.94 -14.29 -10.31
CA TYR A 55 -1.95 -14.37 -11.77
C TYR A 55 -0.58 -14.01 -12.37
N LEU A 56 0.00 -12.86 -12.00
CA LEU A 56 1.31 -12.43 -12.50
C LEU A 56 2.43 -13.41 -12.12
N ALA A 57 2.37 -14.01 -10.94
CA ALA A 57 3.30 -15.06 -10.52
C ALA A 57 3.23 -16.30 -11.42
N THR A 58 2.11 -16.56 -12.09
CA THR A 58 1.97 -17.68 -13.04
C THR A 58 2.44 -17.33 -14.45
N VAL A 59 1.98 -16.19 -14.99
CA VAL A 59 2.17 -15.88 -16.42
C VAL A 59 3.36 -14.95 -16.70
N ALA A 60 3.86 -14.27 -15.68
CA ALA A 60 4.81 -13.17 -15.82
C ALA A 60 5.89 -13.18 -14.72
N ALA A 61 6.27 -14.35 -14.20
CA ALA A 61 7.31 -14.44 -13.17
C ALA A 61 8.65 -13.82 -13.62
N ALA A 62 8.97 -13.87 -14.92
CA ALA A 62 10.19 -13.31 -15.49
C ALA A 62 10.29 -11.78 -15.35
N ILE A 63 9.17 -11.05 -15.24
CA ILE A 63 9.22 -9.58 -15.07
C ILE A 63 9.40 -9.14 -13.62
N LEU A 64 9.32 -10.07 -12.65
CA LEU A 64 9.29 -9.76 -11.23
C LEU A 64 10.50 -8.93 -10.76
N PRO A 65 11.76 -9.24 -11.15
CA PRO A 65 12.92 -8.45 -10.72
C PRO A 65 12.84 -6.98 -11.18
N TYR A 66 12.36 -6.74 -12.40
CA TYR A 66 12.18 -5.39 -12.94
C TYR A 66 11.06 -4.65 -12.23
N PHE A 67 9.93 -5.33 -11.99
CA PHE A 67 8.79 -4.77 -11.26
C PHE A 67 9.16 -4.38 -9.82
N MET A 68 9.89 -5.24 -9.11
CA MET A 68 10.41 -4.97 -7.77
C MET A 68 11.32 -3.74 -7.75
N CYS A 69 12.28 -3.67 -8.68
CA CYS A 69 13.20 -2.53 -8.77
C CYS A 69 12.42 -1.22 -9.02
N LEU A 70 11.51 -1.25 -9.99
CA LEU A 70 10.67 -0.10 -10.34
C LEU A 70 9.80 0.35 -9.17
N SER A 71 9.08 -0.58 -8.53
CA SER A 71 8.17 -0.26 -7.42
C SER A 71 8.92 0.30 -6.21
N THR A 72 10.04 -0.31 -5.82
CA THR A 72 10.88 0.17 -4.72
C THR A 72 11.45 1.55 -5.01
N LEU A 73 12.07 1.76 -6.19
CA LEU A 73 12.65 3.05 -6.55
C LEU A 73 11.61 4.16 -6.66
N ALA A 74 10.47 3.88 -7.31
CA ALA A 74 9.39 4.85 -7.44
C ALA A 74 8.90 5.31 -6.06
N VAL A 75 8.72 4.37 -5.12
CA VAL A 75 8.23 4.69 -3.78
C VAL A 75 9.30 5.38 -2.93
N LEU A 76 10.58 5.03 -3.07
CA LEU A 76 11.68 5.76 -2.44
C LEU A 76 11.70 7.24 -2.85
N VAL A 77 11.55 7.51 -4.16
CA VAL A 77 11.46 8.88 -4.69
C VAL A 77 10.26 9.60 -4.10
N VAL A 78 9.08 8.97 -4.10
CA VAL A 78 7.86 9.57 -3.54
C VAL A 78 8.01 9.87 -2.05
N VAL A 79 8.53 8.93 -1.25
CA VAL A 79 8.76 9.11 0.19
C VAL A 79 9.80 10.19 0.44
N TRP A 80 10.86 10.25 -0.37
CA TRP A 80 11.87 11.29 -0.29
C TRP A 80 11.24 12.69 -0.44
N PHE A 81 10.37 12.90 -1.42
CA PHE A 81 9.81 14.23 -1.64
C PHE A 81 8.61 14.55 -0.76
N LEU A 82 7.76 13.57 -0.45
CA LEU A 82 6.45 13.82 0.14
C LEU A 82 6.33 13.43 1.62
N ALA A 83 7.19 12.54 2.14
CA ALA A 83 7.05 12.07 3.52
C ALA A 83 7.79 12.96 4.55
N PRO A 84 7.30 12.98 5.81
CA PRO A 84 5.97 12.54 6.21
C PRO A 84 4.91 13.54 5.72
N VAL A 85 3.74 13.02 5.34
CA VAL A 85 2.56 13.82 5.02
C VAL A 85 1.82 14.14 6.33
N ASP A 86 1.62 15.42 6.60
CA ASP A 86 0.87 15.90 7.75
C ASP A 86 -0.63 15.58 7.64
N SER A 87 -1.30 15.48 8.79
CA SER A 87 -2.76 15.45 8.85
C SER A 87 -3.27 16.53 9.81
N PRO A 88 -4.46 17.11 9.57
CA PRO A 88 -5.07 18.07 10.50
C PRO A 88 -5.22 17.51 11.92
N ALA A 89 -5.47 16.19 12.03
CA ALA A 89 -5.62 15.50 13.29
C ALA A 89 -4.29 15.27 14.04
N LYS A 90 -3.14 15.32 13.35
CA LYS A 90 -1.82 15.06 13.95
C LYS A 90 -0.73 15.92 13.30
N PRO A 91 -0.72 17.24 13.55
CA PRO A 91 0.28 18.14 12.96
C PRO A 91 1.69 17.82 13.47
N ILE A 92 2.66 17.77 12.56
CA ILE A 92 4.08 17.55 12.89
C ILE A 92 4.77 18.92 12.99
N THR A 93 4.72 19.53 14.17
CA THR A 93 5.31 20.85 14.42
C THR A 93 6.82 20.83 14.66
N ASN A 94 7.38 19.69 15.06
CA ASN A 94 8.80 19.55 15.40
C ASN A 94 9.63 19.06 14.20
N LEU A 95 10.60 19.87 13.75
CA LEU A 95 11.48 19.55 12.61
C LEU A 95 12.31 18.27 12.83
N ARG A 96 12.79 18.02 14.06
CA ARG A 96 13.55 16.81 14.40
C ARG A 96 12.67 15.58 14.25
N LYS A 97 11.42 15.64 14.73
CA LYS A 97 10.43 14.57 14.57
C LYS A 97 10.13 14.31 13.09
N ARG A 98 9.96 15.37 12.30
CA ARG A 98 9.73 15.27 10.85
C ARG A 98 10.87 14.55 10.14
N ARG A 99 12.12 14.93 10.44
CA ARG A 99 13.32 14.28 9.89
C ARG A 99 13.40 12.80 10.28
N ASN A 100 13.13 12.47 11.54
CA ASN A 100 13.17 11.09 12.02
C ASN A 100 12.10 10.23 11.34
N LEU A 101 10.86 10.73 11.21
CA LEU A 101 9.79 10.00 10.52
C LEU A 101 10.11 9.76 9.05
N ARG A 102 10.67 10.76 8.36
CA ARG A 102 11.14 10.57 6.97
C ARG A 102 12.23 9.52 6.87
N ALA A 103 13.22 9.54 7.76
CA ALA A 103 14.28 8.54 7.79
C ALA A 103 13.73 7.12 8.04
N LEU A 104 12.79 6.98 8.98
CA LEU A 104 12.10 5.71 9.24
C LEU A 104 11.28 5.24 8.04
N ALA A 105 10.57 6.15 7.36
CA ALA A 105 9.82 5.81 6.15
C ALA A 105 10.73 5.33 5.02
N LEU A 106 11.86 6.02 4.78
CA LEU A 106 12.86 5.61 3.78
C LEU A 106 13.48 4.26 4.13
N GLY A 107 13.87 4.07 5.39
CA GLY A 107 14.39 2.79 5.90
C GLY A 107 13.37 1.66 5.72
N CYS A 108 12.09 1.92 6.02
CA CYS A 108 11.01 0.97 5.84
C CYS A 108 10.85 0.52 4.38
N VAL A 109 10.85 1.46 3.42
CA VAL A 109 10.79 1.12 1.98
C VAL A 109 12.02 0.32 1.56
N ALA A 110 13.21 0.71 2.01
CA ALA A 110 14.45 -0.02 1.70
C ALA A 110 14.41 -1.45 2.25
N THR A 111 13.97 -1.64 3.49
CA THR A 111 13.79 -2.98 4.08
C THR A 111 12.76 -3.80 3.30
N MET A 112 11.64 -3.21 2.90
CA MET A 112 10.62 -3.90 2.09
C MET A 112 11.17 -4.31 0.72
N GLY A 113 11.97 -3.46 0.07
CA GLY A 113 12.65 -3.80 -1.18
C GLY A 113 13.63 -4.97 -1.03
N ILE A 114 14.36 -5.07 0.10
CA ILE A 114 15.22 -6.21 0.41
C ILE A 114 14.38 -7.49 0.58
N VAL A 115 13.26 -7.41 1.31
CA VAL A 115 12.35 -8.56 1.51
C VAL A 115 11.76 -9.02 0.17
N GLU A 116 11.34 -8.09 -0.69
CA GLU A 116 10.87 -8.41 -2.04
C GLU A 116 11.96 -9.10 -2.87
N ALA A 117 13.22 -8.67 -2.76
CA ALA A 117 14.34 -9.31 -3.44
C ALA A 117 14.53 -10.75 -2.98
N ILE A 118 14.54 -10.98 -1.66
CA ILE A 118 14.64 -12.33 -1.08
C ILE A 118 13.50 -13.22 -1.60
N LEU A 119 12.27 -12.71 -1.64
CA LEU A 119 11.11 -13.45 -2.15
C LEU A 119 11.21 -13.72 -3.66
N ALA A 120 11.73 -12.78 -4.44
CA ALA A 120 11.91 -12.95 -5.88
C ALA A 120 12.95 -14.03 -6.22
N TYR A 121 14.02 -14.14 -5.41
CA TYR A 121 15.06 -15.17 -5.58
C TYR A 121 14.71 -16.51 -4.91
N GLY A 122 13.73 -16.55 -4.01
CA GLY A 122 13.36 -17.75 -3.25
C GLY A 122 12.73 -18.90 -4.04
N HIS A 123 12.60 -18.78 -5.37
CA HIS A 123 12.01 -19.74 -6.31
C HIS A 123 10.66 -20.34 -5.88
N GLY A 124 9.56 -19.89 -6.49
CA GLY A 124 8.26 -20.53 -6.35
C GLY A 124 7.08 -19.58 -6.55
N GLN A 125 5.95 -20.11 -7.00
CA GLN A 125 4.78 -19.30 -7.32
C GLN A 125 4.25 -18.51 -6.11
N LEU A 126 4.29 -19.12 -4.91
CA LEU A 126 3.89 -18.44 -3.69
C LEU A 126 4.80 -17.23 -3.40
N ALA A 127 6.13 -17.43 -3.38
CA ALA A 127 7.10 -16.37 -3.12
C ALA A 127 6.98 -15.22 -4.14
N SER A 128 6.87 -15.56 -5.43
CA SER A 128 6.64 -14.58 -6.49
C SER A 128 5.33 -13.80 -6.29
N SER A 129 4.24 -14.47 -5.88
CA SER A 129 2.97 -13.80 -5.61
C SER A 129 3.05 -12.85 -4.41
N LEU A 130 3.85 -13.21 -3.38
CA LEU A 130 4.08 -12.34 -2.23
C LEU A 130 4.92 -11.12 -2.62
N ALA A 131 5.96 -11.29 -3.43
CA ALA A 131 6.76 -10.17 -3.94
C ALA A 131 5.91 -9.21 -4.81
N PHE A 132 5.09 -9.74 -5.73
CA PHE A 132 4.19 -8.91 -6.54
C PHE A 132 3.19 -8.11 -5.69
N VAL A 133 2.54 -8.75 -4.71
CA VAL A 133 1.55 -8.03 -3.88
C VAL A 133 2.21 -6.99 -2.99
N MET A 134 3.43 -7.24 -2.48
CA MET A 134 4.19 -6.25 -1.72
C MET A 134 4.50 -5.02 -2.57
N GLY A 135 5.05 -5.21 -3.78
CA GLY A 135 5.38 -4.09 -4.68
C GLY A 135 4.14 -3.30 -5.11
N MET A 136 3.01 -3.97 -5.40
CA MET A 136 1.74 -3.29 -5.68
C MET A 136 1.22 -2.48 -4.48
N CYS A 137 1.34 -3.02 -3.27
CA CYS A 137 0.91 -2.32 -2.06
C CYS A 137 1.85 -1.15 -1.71
N LEU A 138 3.15 -1.29 -1.95
CA LEU A 138 4.12 -0.19 -1.86
C LEU A 138 3.75 0.93 -2.82
N LEU A 139 3.48 0.62 -4.09
CA LEU A 139 3.06 1.61 -5.09
C LEU A 139 1.77 2.30 -4.70
N TRP A 140 0.77 1.54 -4.23
CA TRP A 140 -0.48 2.10 -3.70
C TRP A 140 -0.23 3.02 -2.51
N GLN A 141 0.67 2.63 -1.61
CA GLN A 141 1.04 3.45 -0.47
C GLN A 141 1.73 4.74 -0.89
N GLY A 142 2.68 4.67 -1.83
CA GLY A 142 3.31 5.85 -2.44
C GLY A 142 2.28 6.76 -3.10
N PHE A 143 1.36 6.21 -3.89
CA PHE A 143 0.26 6.96 -4.49
C PHE A 143 -0.58 7.71 -3.44
N SER A 144 -0.86 7.07 -2.29
CA SER A 144 -1.64 7.69 -1.21
C SER A 144 -0.95 8.91 -0.55
N LEU A 145 0.37 9.08 -0.72
CA LEU A 145 1.11 10.25 -0.26
C LEU A 145 0.93 11.46 -1.20
N THR A 146 0.54 11.22 -2.46
CA THR A 146 0.37 12.26 -3.46
C THR A 146 -0.94 13.03 -3.27
N ARG A 147 -1.00 14.28 -3.77
CA ARG A 147 -2.26 15.07 -3.80
C ARG A 147 -3.38 14.35 -4.57
N LEU A 148 -3.03 13.57 -5.59
CA LEU A 148 -3.99 12.79 -6.37
C LEU A 148 -4.61 11.68 -5.52
N GLY A 149 -3.79 10.95 -4.74
CA GLY A 149 -4.28 9.94 -3.80
C GLY A 149 -5.30 10.49 -2.80
N HIS A 150 -5.02 11.68 -2.24
CA HIS A 150 -5.95 12.37 -1.34
C HIS A 150 -7.27 12.74 -2.03
N ARG A 151 -7.23 13.23 -3.28
CA ARG A 151 -8.45 13.56 -4.05
C ARG A 151 -9.26 12.32 -4.39
N VAL A 152 -8.62 11.24 -4.81
CA VAL A 152 -9.31 9.98 -5.15
C VAL A 152 -10.03 9.44 -3.91
N LEU A 153 -9.35 9.42 -2.76
CA LEU A 153 -9.98 8.96 -1.52
C LEU A 153 -11.13 9.87 -1.08
N GLY A 154 -10.98 11.19 -1.22
CA GLY A 154 -12.06 12.15 -0.94
C GLY A 154 -13.28 11.96 -1.84
N LYS A 155 -13.09 11.66 -3.13
CA LYS A 155 -14.21 11.34 -4.05
C LYS A 155 -14.90 10.03 -3.67
N LEU A 156 -14.13 8.98 -3.35
CA LEU A 156 -14.69 7.70 -2.88
C LEU A 156 -15.50 7.88 -1.59
N ASP A 157 -15.00 8.69 -0.65
CA ASP A 157 -15.72 9.05 0.56
C ASP A 157 -17.02 9.78 0.27
N GLY A 158 -17.03 10.69 -0.71
CA GLY A 158 -18.23 11.39 -1.17
C GLY A 158 -19.29 10.43 -1.69
N VAL A 159 -18.94 9.56 -2.64
CA VAL A 159 -19.86 8.58 -3.24
C VAL A 159 -20.43 7.62 -2.20
N LEU A 160 -19.58 7.11 -1.30
CA LEU A 160 -20.00 6.20 -0.22
C LEU A 160 -20.80 6.90 0.89
N SER A 161 -20.74 8.23 0.99
CA SER A 161 -21.56 9.00 1.92
C SER A 161 -22.96 9.29 1.39
N LEU A 162 -23.10 9.56 0.09
CA LEU A 162 -24.39 9.75 -0.57
C LEU A 162 -25.25 8.48 -0.54
N LYS A 163 -24.63 7.33 -0.80
CA LYS A 163 -25.34 6.04 -0.77
C LYS A 163 -25.91 5.66 0.61
N LYS A 164 -25.39 6.26 1.70
CA LYS A 164 -25.97 6.08 3.05
C LYS A 164 -27.26 6.89 3.24
N LYS A 165 -27.38 8.06 2.61
CA LYS A 165 -28.59 8.92 2.69
C LYS A 165 -29.77 8.37 1.89
N GLU A 166 -29.52 7.58 0.85
CA GLU A 166 -30.59 6.97 0.05
C GLU A 166 -31.17 5.68 0.65
N VAL A 167 -30.53 5.13 1.68
CA VAL A 167 -30.89 3.84 2.32
C VAL A 167 -31.38 4.03 3.77
N SER A 168 -31.48 5.28 4.25
CA SER A 168 -32.02 5.66 5.56
C SER A 168 -33.31 6.44 5.42
#